data_AF-A0A3S0CN04-F1
#
_entry.id   AF-A0A3S0CN04-F1
#
_cell.length_a   1.000
_cell.length_b   1.000
_cell.length_c   1.000
_cell.angle_alpha   90.00
_cell.angle_beta   90.00
_cell.angle_gamma   90.00
#
_symmetry.space_group_name_H-M   'P 1'
#
loop_
_entity.id
_entity.type
_entity.pdbx_description
1 polymer ?
#
loop_
_entity_poly.entity_id
_entity_poly.type
_entity_poly.pdbx_seq_one_letter_code
_entity_poly.pdbx_strand_id
1 'polypeptide(L)'
;MTLAPYEICLLSAALLACLALGSLHLRVNLWLFSFQALLIAAATINIGSITGDQELCVIGAVIGLLKALVVPAFLAWISEKLMAQRDMGTFLPAPLSMHLCIVLFVLSFALAKGIPSSEVAGHSWLGVSAGISLLLSGLILMLTRRLAISQVVGFLVIENGIYTFALTQTKGMPLMVEMGILLDLLVAVMVSGLLIFKIQKSFEHIDIAQLSDLRD
;
A
#
# COMPACT_ATOMS: atom_id res chain seq x y z
N MET A 1 -4.67 9.58 28.90
CA MET A 1 -4.24 10.03 27.56
C MET A 1 -5.42 9.82 26.62
N THR A 2 -6.02 10.89 26.11
CA THR A 2 -7.06 10.80 25.08
C THR A 2 -6.36 10.63 23.73
N LEU A 3 -6.58 9.50 23.05
CA LEU A 3 -6.06 9.27 21.70
C LEU A 3 -6.67 10.30 20.75
N ALA A 4 -5.83 10.95 19.94
CA ALA A 4 -6.33 11.86 18.92
C ALA A 4 -6.97 11.06 17.76
N PRO A 5 -8.00 11.61 17.08
CA PRO A 5 -8.69 10.89 16.01
C PRO A 5 -7.76 10.41 14.89
N TYR A 6 -6.78 11.22 14.49
CA TYR A 6 -5.80 10.84 13.46
C TYR A 6 -4.92 9.66 13.88
N GLU A 7 -4.54 9.54 15.17
CA GLU A 7 -3.74 8.42 15.68
C GLU A 7 -4.50 7.11 15.55
N ILE A 8 -5.80 7.12 15.86
CA ILE A 8 -6.69 5.96 15.72
C ILE A 8 -6.77 5.53 14.25
N CYS A 9 -6.92 6.47 13.33
CA CYS A 9 -6.92 6.19 11.89
C CYS A 9 -5.60 5.55 11.44
N LEU A 10 -4.45 6.09 11.84
CA LEU A 10 -3.14 5.56 11.45
C LEU A 10 -2.87 4.16 12.03
N LEU A 11 -3.20 3.93 13.30
CA LEU A 11 -3.06 2.60 13.92
C LEU A 11 -4.01 1.58 13.28
N SER A 12 -5.23 1.99 12.95
CA SER A 12 -6.18 1.13 12.25
C SER A 12 -5.68 0.78 10.84
N ALA A 13 -5.07 1.73 10.14
CA ALA A 13 -4.44 1.49 8.84
C ALA A 13 -3.31 0.45 8.95
N ALA A 14 -2.46 0.55 9.98
CA ALA A 14 -1.41 -0.43 10.25
C ALA A 14 -1.97 -1.84 10.57
N LEU A 15 -3.06 -1.92 11.32
CA LEU A 15 -3.75 -3.20 11.60
C LEU A 15 -4.34 -3.82 10.33
N LEU A 16 -4.95 -3.02 9.45
CA LEU A 16 -5.45 -3.51 8.16
C LEU A 16 -4.33 -4.08 7.29
N ALA A 17 -3.13 -3.49 7.32
CA ALA A 17 -1.96 -4.03 6.62
C ALA A 17 -1.56 -5.41 7.16
N CYS A 18 -1.58 -5.62 8.49
CA CYS A 18 -1.35 -6.96 9.05
C CYS A 18 -2.45 -7.97 8.69
N LEU A 19 -3.71 -7.55 8.58
CA LEU A 19 -4.79 -8.42 8.09
C LEU A 19 -4.58 -8.81 6.62
N ALA A 20 -4.07 -7.90 5.78
CA ALA A 20 -3.79 -8.19 4.36
C ALA A 20 -2.75 -9.31 4.19
N LEU A 21 -1.79 -9.41 5.11
CA LEU A 21 -0.81 -10.51 5.11
C LEU A 21 -1.46 -11.89 5.35
N GLY A 22 -2.58 -11.94 6.07
CA GLY A 22 -3.34 -13.18 6.30
C GLY A 22 -4.18 -13.64 5.10
N SER A 23 -4.43 -12.77 4.11
CA SER A 23 -5.26 -13.09 2.95
C SER A 23 -4.43 -13.41 1.71
N LEU A 24 -4.79 -14.48 0.99
CA LEU A 24 -4.24 -14.83 -0.33
C LEU A 24 -5.10 -14.32 -1.50
N HIS A 25 -6.27 -13.77 -1.22
CA HIS A 25 -7.19 -13.28 -2.24
C HIS A 25 -6.85 -11.84 -2.59
N LEU A 26 -6.53 -11.61 -3.86
CA LEU A 26 -6.10 -10.29 -4.32
C LEU A 26 -7.20 -9.24 -4.13
N ARG A 27 -8.46 -9.60 -4.40
CA ARG A 27 -9.61 -8.70 -4.21
C ARG A 27 -9.75 -8.23 -2.76
N VAL A 28 -9.53 -9.11 -1.80
CA VAL A 28 -9.56 -8.75 -0.37
C VAL A 28 -8.39 -7.82 -0.03
N ASN A 29 -7.20 -8.10 -0.54
CA ASN A 29 -6.03 -7.24 -0.31
C ASN A 29 -6.20 -5.84 -0.93
N LEU A 30 -6.82 -5.74 -2.11
CA LEU A 30 -7.14 -4.45 -2.73
C LEU A 30 -8.17 -3.67 -1.89
N TRP A 31 -9.20 -4.33 -1.36
CA TRP A 31 -10.16 -3.69 -0.46
C TRP A 31 -9.52 -3.21 0.84
N LEU A 32 -8.68 -4.04 1.47
CA LEU A 32 -7.95 -3.67 2.68
C LEU A 32 -7.01 -2.47 2.42
N PHE A 33 -6.33 -2.48 1.27
CA PHE A 33 -5.50 -1.35 0.84
C PHE A 33 -6.32 -0.08 0.61
N SER A 34 -7.49 -0.15 -0.04
CA SER A 34 -8.41 1.00 -0.18
C SER A 34 -8.81 1.58 1.17
N PHE A 35 -9.24 0.74 2.12
CA PHE A 35 -9.63 1.20 3.45
C PHE A 35 -8.45 1.79 4.22
N GLN A 36 -7.27 1.19 4.11
CA GLN A 36 -6.03 1.70 4.68
C GLN A 36 -5.70 3.11 4.13
N ALA A 37 -5.80 3.30 2.81
CA ALA A 37 -5.57 4.60 2.18
C ALA A 37 -6.58 5.66 2.61
N LEU A 38 -7.87 5.29 2.75
CA LEU A 38 -8.90 6.20 3.29
C LEU A 38 -8.60 6.65 4.71
N LEU A 39 -8.14 5.74 5.58
CA LEU A 39 -7.77 6.08 6.95
C LEU A 39 -6.58 7.03 7.00
N ILE A 40 -5.58 6.83 6.16
CA ILE A 40 -4.41 7.73 6.06
C ILE A 40 -4.85 9.11 5.53
N ALA A 41 -5.72 9.15 4.50
CA ALA A 41 -6.29 10.39 4.00
C ALA A 41 -7.08 11.15 5.07
N ALA A 42 -7.93 10.44 5.82
CA ALA A 42 -8.71 11.01 6.92
C ALA A 42 -7.80 11.55 8.05
N ALA A 43 -6.74 10.81 8.40
CA ALA A 43 -5.74 11.27 9.37
C ALA A 43 -5.04 12.55 8.89
N THR A 44 -4.67 12.60 7.61
CA THR A 44 -4.01 13.75 6.98
C THR A 44 -4.89 15.00 7.02
N ILE A 45 -6.16 14.88 6.63
CA ILE A 45 -7.13 15.98 6.67
C ILE A 45 -7.38 16.43 8.12
N ASN A 46 -7.45 15.49 9.07
CA ASN A 46 -7.64 15.82 10.47
C ASN A 46 -6.44 16.61 11.03
N ILE A 47 -5.20 16.21 10.70
CA ILE A 47 -4.00 16.96 11.07
C ILE A 47 -4.01 18.34 10.43
N GLY A 48 -4.32 18.45 9.13
CA GLY A 48 -4.40 19.74 8.43
C GLY A 48 -5.45 20.68 9.02
N SER A 49 -6.58 20.12 9.46
CA SER A 49 -7.64 20.89 10.14
C SER A 49 -7.19 21.40 11.51
N ILE A 50 -6.40 20.62 12.25
CA ILE A 50 -5.87 21.00 13.57
C ILE A 50 -4.75 22.05 13.43
N THR A 51 -3.89 21.92 12.42
CA THR A 51 -2.77 22.85 12.17
C THR A 51 -3.19 24.11 11.42
N GLY A 52 -4.39 24.14 10.84
CA GLY A 52 -4.86 25.21 9.96
C GLY A 52 -4.23 25.19 8.57
N ASP A 53 -3.56 24.09 8.21
CA ASP A 53 -2.87 23.90 6.93
C ASP A 53 -3.86 23.38 5.87
N GLN A 54 -4.32 24.30 5.01
CA GLN A 54 -5.22 23.97 3.91
C GLN A 54 -4.56 23.10 2.84
N GLU A 55 -3.25 23.23 2.63
CA GLU A 55 -2.52 22.41 1.66
C GLU A 55 -2.55 20.95 2.10
N LEU A 56 -2.39 20.67 3.40
CA LEU A 56 -2.45 19.32 3.94
C LEU A 56 -3.84 18.69 3.79
N CYS A 57 -4.91 19.47 3.92
CA CYS A 57 -6.27 19.00 3.63
C CYS A 57 -6.47 18.64 2.16
N VAL A 58 -5.95 19.45 1.24
CA VAL A 58 -5.98 19.16 -0.20
C VAL A 58 -5.18 17.91 -0.52
N ILE A 59 -3.98 17.77 0.06
CA ILE A 59 -3.14 16.59 -0.05
C ILE A 59 -3.90 15.34 0.40
N GLY A 60 -4.54 15.39 1.58
CA GLY A 60 -5.33 14.27 2.10
C GLY A 60 -6.48 13.89 1.16
N ALA A 61 -7.17 14.87 0.56
CA ALA A 61 -8.22 14.61 -0.42
C ALA A 61 -7.67 13.96 -1.72
N VAL A 62 -6.53 14.42 -2.22
CA VAL A 62 -5.87 13.86 -3.41
C VAL A 62 -5.43 12.42 -3.13
N ILE A 63 -4.82 12.16 -1.98
CA ILE A 63 -4.43 10.80 -1.56
C ILE A 63 -5.65 9.90 -1.46
N GLY A 64 -6.73 10.37 -0.84
CA GLY A 64 -7.99 9.62 -0.75
C GLY A 64 -8.53 9.27 -2.14
N LEU A 65 -8.59 10.24 -3.05
CA LEU A 65 -9.09 10.03 -4.41
C LEU A 65 -8.20 9.06 -5.19
N LEU A 66 -6.89 9.32 -5.26
CA LEU A 66 -5.97 8.52 -6.05
C LEU A 66 -5.76 7.14 -5.46
N LYS A 67 -5.39 7.05 -4.17
CA LYS A 67 -4.96 5.78 -3.58
C LYS A 67 -6.09 4.91 -3.08
N ALA A 68 -7.22 5.49 -2.65
CA ALA A 68 -8.34 4.64 -2.21
C ALA A 68 -9.27 4.19 -3.35
N LEU A 69 -9.32 4.94 -4.45
CA LEU A 69 -10.25 4.67 -5.55
C LEU A 69 -9.53 4.35 -6.87
N VAL A 70 -8.65 5.22 -7.36
CA VAL A 70 -8.03 5.07 -8.68
C VAL A 70 -7.07 3.89 -8.73
N VAL A 71 -6.09 3.83 -7.82
CA VAL A 71 -5.08 2.76 -7.78
C VAL A 71 -5.72 1.38 -7.59
N PRO A 72 -6.65 1.17 -6.63
CA PRO A 72 -7.27 -0.14 -6.42
C PRO A 72 -8.16 -0.57 -7.58
N ALA A 73 -8.90 0.37 -8.20
CA ALA A 73 -9.69 0.09 -9.40
C ALA A 73 -8.80 -0.30 -10.59
N PHE A 74 -7.69 0.41 -10.78
CA PHE A 74 -6.70 0.09 -11.81
C PHE A 74 -6.10 -1.30 -11.61
N LEU A 75 -5.63 -1.62 -10.39
CA LEU A 75 -5.09 -2.95 -10.09
C LEU A 75 -6.13 -4.06 -10.22
N ALA A 76 -7.39 -3.82 -9.81
CA ALA A 76 -8.49 -4.76 -9.97
C ALA A 76 -8.73 -5.06 -11.46
N TRP A 77 -8.84 -4.02 -12.29
CA TRP A 77 -9.01 -4.16 -13.74
C TRP A 77 -7.89 -4.97 -14.39
N ILE A 78 -6.64 -4.72 -14.01
CA ILE A 78 -5.50 -5.50 -14.54
C ILE A 78 -5.55 -6.95 -14.04
N SER A 79 -5.90 -7.17 -12.78
CA SER A 79 -5.98 -8.52 -12.23
C SER A 79 -7.00 -9.41 -12.94
N GLU A 80 -8.13 -8.83 -13.35
CA GLU A 80 -9.15 -9.52 -14.13
C GLU A 80 -8.61 -9.91 -15.51
N LYS A 81 -7.91 -8.98 -16.19
CA LYS A 81 -7.28 -9.25 -17.50
C LYS A 81 -6.18 -10.30 -17.44
N LEU A 82 -5.45 -10.37 -16.33
CA LEU A 82 -4.39 -11.37 -16.13
C LEU A 82 -4.92 -12.73 -15.65
N MET A 83 -6.24 -12.85 -15.39
CA MET A 83 -6.87 -14.03 -14.75
C MET A 83 -6.18 -14.42 -13.43
N ALA A 84 -5.65 -13.42 -12.71
CA ALA A 84 -4.82 -13.60 -11.53
C ALA A 84 -5.58 -13.15 -10.27
N GLN A 85 -6.46 -14.01 -9.77
CA GLN A 85 -7.37 -13.68 -8.66
C GLN A 85 -6.83 -14.04 -7.26
N ARG A 86 -5.86 -14.95 -7.21
CA ARG A 86 -5.31 -15.49 -5.95
C ARG A 86 -3.82 -15.76 -6.08
N ASP A 87 -3.07 -15.48 -5.02
CA ASP A 87 -1.70 -15.95 -4.88
C ASP A 87 -1.68 -17.48 -4.77
N MET A 88 -1.16 -18.16 -5.80
CA MET A 88 -1.02 -19.63 -5.86
C MET A 88 0.08 -20.17 -4.92
N GLY A 89 0.79 -19.27 -4.23
CA GLY A 89 1.79 -19.62 -3.24
C GLY A 89 2.41 -18.37 -2.64
N THR A 90 2.87 -18.49 -1.40
CA THR A 90 3.67 -17.48 -0.70
C THR A 90 4.99 -18.12 -0.29
N PHE A 91 6.08 -17.36 -0.21
CA PHE A 91 7.35 -17.87 0.33
C PHE A 91 7.22 -18.28 1.80
N LEU A 92 6.35 -17.57 2.53
CA LEU A 92 6.02 -17.84 3.91
C LEU A 92 4.50 -17.99 4.04
N PRO A 93 3.97 -19.03 4.71
CA PRO A 93 2.52 -19.22 4.83
C PRO A 93 1.81 -17.96 5.34
N ALA A 94 0.64 -17.64 4.79
CA ALA A 94 -0.09 -16.41 5.13
C ALA A 94 -0.32 -16.22 6.65
N PRO A 95 -0.70 -17.25 7.43
CA PRO A 95 -0.82 -17.11 8.88
C PRO A 95 0.52 -16.77 9.55
N LEU A 96 1.62 -17.38 9.13
CA LEU A 96 2.96 -17.07 9.66
C LEU A 96 3.39 -15.65 9.35
N SER A 97 3.14 -15.20 8.11
CA SER A 97 3.41 -13.81 7.69
C SER A 97 2.60 -12.80 8.52
N MET A 98 1.35 -13.13 8.84
CA MET A 98 0.50 -12.31 9.71
C MET A 98 1.01 -12.29 11.16
N HIS A 99 1.41 -13.42 11.73
CA HIS A 99 1.99 -13.44 13.10
C HIS A 99 3.30 -12.64 13.15
N LEU A 100 4.16 -12.80 12.15
CA LEU A 100 5.38 -12.01 12.03
C LEU A 100 5.06 -10.51 11.94
N CYS A 101 4.03 -10.13 11.19
CA CYS A 101 3.56 -8.75 11.12
C CYS A 101 3.12 -8.22 12.48
N ILE A 102 2.36 -8.99 13.25
CA ILE A 102 1.91 -8.59 14.59
C ILE A 102 3.11 -8.37 15.52
N VAL A 103 4.12 -9.24 15.47
CA VAL A 103 5.35 -9.06 16.24
C VAL A 103 6.07 -7.77 15.82
N LEU A 104 6.20 -7.52 14.51
CA LEU A 104 6.82 -6.29 14.01
C LEU A 104 5.99 -5.03 14.31
N PHE A 105 4.66 -5.13 14.31
CA PHE A 105 3.76 -4.07 14.72
C PHE A 105 4.03 -3.69 16.17
N VAL A 106 4.14 -4.65 17.09
CA VAL A 106 4.49 -4.39 18.49
C VAL A 106 5.90 -3.81 18.61
N LEU A 107 6.87 -4.35 17.86
CA LEU A 107 8.24 -3.85 17.84
C LEU A 107 8.34 -2.40 17.34
N SER A 108 7.45 -1.98 16.42
CA SER A 108 7.42 -0.61 15.91
C SER A 108 7.24 0.44 17.01
N PHE A 109 6.52 0.12 18.08
CA PHE A 109 6.36 1.01 19.24
C PHE A 109 7.65 1.18 20.04
N ALA A 110 8.47 0.12 20.14
CA ALA A 110 9.78 0.22 20.77
C ALA A 110 10.72 1.06 19.91
N LEU A 111 10.69 0.89 18.58
CA LEU A 111 11.48 1.69 17.65
C LEU A 111 11.08 3.16 17.67
N ALA A 112 9.78 3.46 17.69
CA ALA A 112 9.27 4.83 17.69
C ALA A 112 9.71 5.62 18.93
N LYS A 113 9.83 4.98 20.10
CA LYS A 113 10.32 5.63 21.33
C LYS A 113 11.78 6.07 21.25
N GLY A 114 12.58 5.43 20.39
CA GLY A 114 13.99 5.79 20.16
C GLY A 114 14.17 6.95 19.18
N ILE A 115 13.11 7.37 18.50
CA ILE A 115 13.17 8.45 17.51
C ILE A 115 12.95 9.79 18.24
N PRO A 116 13.88 10.75 18.11
CA PRO A 116 13.74 12.05 18.75
C PRO A 116 12.42 12.72 18.39
N SER A 117 11.76 13.29 19.41
CA SER A 117 10.56 14.05 19.20
C SER A 117 10.88 15.34 18.46
N SER A 118 10.20 15.56 17.34
CA SER A 118 10.26 16.85 16.64
C SER A 118 9.19 17.78 17.23
N GLU A 119 9.47 19.08 17.35
CA GLU A 119 8.48 20.09 17.80
C GLU A 119 7.41 20.40 16.73
N VAL A 120 7.05 19.40 15.93
CA VAL A 120 6.08 19.45 14.84
C VAL A 120 4.68 19.27 15.40
N ALA A 121 3.76 20.15 15.00
CA ALA A 121 2.34 19.93 15.26
C ALA A 121 1.91 18.65 14.52
N GLY A 122 1.43 17.64 15.26
CA GLY A 122 1.19 16.28 14.73
C GLY A 122 2.28 15.26 15.05
N HIS A 123 3.35 15.65 15.77
CA HIS A 123 4.29 14.69 16.33
C HIS A 123 3.57 13.77 17.31
N SER A 124 3.44 12.50 16.90
CA SER A 124 2.86 11.44 17.70
C SER A 124 3.74 10.21 17.59
N TRP A 125 4.29 9.77 18.71
CA TRP A 125 5.03 8.51 18.79
C TRP A 125 4.16 7.31 18.33
N LEU A 126 2.84 7.40 18.47
CA LEU A 126 1.89 6.40 17.95
C LEU A 126 1.81 6.46 16.43
N GLY A 127 1.76 7.66 15.85
CA GLY A 127 1.80 7.87 14.40
C GLY A 127 3.11 7.38 13.77
N VAL A 128 4.24 7.64 14.43
CA VAL A 128 5.56 7.12 14.04
C VAL A 128 5.57 5.58 14.08
N SER A 129 5.02 4.98 15.14
CA SER A 129 4.88 3.53 15.27
C SER A 129 4.05 2.96 14.12
N ALA A 130 2.91 3.60 13.79
CA ALA A 130 2.06 3.20 12.66
C ALA A 130 2.80 3.26 11.32
N GLY A 131 3.56 4.33 11.06
CA GLY A 131 4.35 4.47 9.84
C GLY A 131 5.43 3.39 9.69
N ILE A 132 6.18 3.12 10.77
CA ILE A 132 7.18 2.04 10.80
C ILE A 132 6.51 0.68 10.60
N SER A 133 5.39 0.43 11.28
CA SER A 133 4.67 -0.83 11.11
C SER A 133 4.19 -1.02 9.69
N LEU A 134 3.59 -0.01 9.06
CA LEU A 134 3.14 -0.06 7.67
C LEU A 134 4.29 -0.37 6.71
N LEU A 135 5.44 0.27 6.92
CA LEU A 135 6.66 0.00 6.15
C LEU A 135 7.07 -1.47 6.26
N LEU A 136 7.14 -2.00 7.48
CA LEU A 136 7.51 -3.40 7.73
C LEU A 136 6.45 -4.39 7.18
N SER A 137 5.16 -4.11 7.36
CA SER A 137 4.06 -4.91 6.82
C SER A 137 4.11 -4.96 5.29
N GLY A 138 4.32 -3.81 4.65
CA GLY A 138 4.45 -3.71 3.19
C GLY A 138 5.66 -4.48 2.67
N LEU A 139 6.78 -4.44 3.40
CA LEU A 139 7.98 -5.21 3.06
C LEU A 139 7.77 -6.71 3.17
N ILE A 140 7.14 -7.21 4.25
CA ILE A 140 6.79 -8.64 4.33
C ILE A 140 5.82 -8.99 3.19
N LEU A 141 4.82 -8.16 2.93
CA LEU A 141 3.84 -8.43 1.87
C LEU A 141 4.55 -8.48 0.51
N MET A 142 5.44 -7.55 0.19
CA MET A 142 6.17 -7.55 -1.06
C MET A 142 7.10 -8.77 -1.22
N LEU A 143 7.84 -9.14 -0.17
CA LEU A 143 8.82 -10.22 -0.23
C LEU A 143 8.21 -11.62 -0.18
N THR A 144 7.06 -11.79 0.48
CA THR A 144 6.44 -13.11 0.64
C THR A 144 5.54 -13.50 -0.53
N ARG A 145 5.10 -12.54 -1.35
CA ARG A 145 4.13 -12.76 -2.43
C ARG A 145 4.82 -13.18 -3.71
N ARG A 146 4.17 -14.10 -4.44
CA ARG A 146 4.66 -14.59 -5.74
C ARG A 146 3.98 -13.89 -6.90
N LEU A 147 2.73 -13.45 -6.75
CA LEU A 147 2.05 -12.71 -7.79
C LEU A 147 2.59 -11.27 -7.85
N ALA A 148 3.03 -10.83 -9.03
CA ALA A 148 3.58 -9.49 -9.22
C ALA A 148 2.61 -8.37 -8.78
N ILE A 149 1.30 -8.52 -9.02
CA ILE A 149 0.30 -7.55 -8.54
C ILE A 149 0.26 -7.51 -7.01
N SER A 150 0.36 -8.65 -6.33
CA SER A 150 0.44 -8.69 -4.86
C SER A 150 1.73 -8.04 -4.34
N GLN A 151 2.85 -8.16 -5.07
CA GLN A 151 4.09 -7.46 -4.74
C GLN A 151 3.94 -5.94 -4.90
N VAL A 152 3.23 -5.49 -5.94
CA VAL A 152 2.86 -4.07 -6.14
C VAL A 152 2.03 -3.55 -4.97
N VAL A 153 1.03 -4.31 -4.52
CA VAL A 153 0.26 -3.94 -3.33
C VAL A 153 1.17 -3.81 -2.10
N GLY A 154 2.13 -4.73 -1.92
CA GLY A 154 3.15 -4.61 -0.89
C GLY A 154 3.97 -3.32 -0.99
N PHE A 155 4.41 -2.98 -2.19
CA PHE A 155 5.13 -1.74 -2.47
C PHE A 155 4.30 -0.48 -2.12
N LEU A 156 3.02 -0.44 -2.51
CA LEU A 156 2.13 0.67 -2.17
C LEU A 156 1.89 0.79 -0.65
N VAL A 157 1.87 -0.33 0.08
CA VAL A 157 1.81 -0.33 1.55
C VAL A 157 3.09 0.22 2.18
N ILE A 158 4.27 -0.08 1.61
CA ILE A 158 5.55 0.51 2.04
C ILE A 158 5.49 2.04 1.89
N GLU A 159 5.03 2.50 0.73
CA GLU A 159 4.92 3.92 0.43
C GLU A 159 3.97 4.63 1.41
N ASN A 160 2.83 4.02 1.73
CA ASN A 160 1.90 4.51 2.75
C ASN A 160 2.56 4.59 4.14
N GLY A 161 3.47 3.67 4.48
CA GLY A 161 4.26 3.70 5.71
C GLY A 161 5.25 4.86 5.74
N ILE A 162 5.97 5.09 4.65
CA ILE A 162 6.89 6.23 4.50
C ILE A 162 6.13 7.55 4.60
N TYR A 163 4.99 7.65 3.90
CA TYR A 163 4.12 8.82 3.98
C TYR A 163 3.65 9.07 5.42
N THR A 164 3.11 8.06 6.09
CA THR A 164 2.64 8.17 7.48
C THR A 164 3.75 8.58 8.44
N PHE A 165 4.95 8.02 8.27
CA PHE A 165 6.12 8.41 9.05
C PHE A 165 6.49 9.88 8.82
N ALA A 166 6.55 10.32 7.56
CA ALA A 166 6.84 11.72 7.24
C ALA A 166 5.77 12.68 7.76
N LEU A 167 4.48 12.30 7.68
CA LEU A 167 3.33 13.08 8.14
C LEU A 167 3.46 13.41 9.64
N THR A 168 4.04 12.48 10.39
CA THR A 168 4.16 12.56 11.85
C THR A 168 5.49 13.15 12.32
N GLN A 169 6.45 13.37 11.41
CA GLN A 169 7.80 13.87 11.73
C GLN A 169 8.18 15.19 11.05
N THR A 170 7.50 15.61 9.98
CA THR A 170 7.90 16.76 9.15
C THR A 170 6.85 17.88 9.15
N LYS A 171 7.30 19.15 9.24
CA LYS A 171 6.45 20.37 9.28
C LYS A 171 5.96 20.85 7.91
N GLY A 172 6.15 20.05 6.86
CA GLY A 172 5.85 20.44 5.48
C GLY A 172 6.01 19.23 4.58
N MET A 173 4.88 18.68 4.16
CA MET A 173 4.79 17.47 3.35
C MET A 173 4.86 17.59 1.82
N PRO A 174 5.08 18.76 1.14
CA PRO A 174 4.95 18.84 -0.31
C PRO A 174 5.83 17.84 -1.07
N LEU A 175 7.11 17.75 -0.71
CA LEU A 175 8.06 16.90 -1.42
C LEU A 175 7.75 15.40 -1.31
N MET A 176 7.23 14.95 -0.17
CA MET A 176 6.87 13.53 0.00
C MET A 176 5.63 13.15 -0.81
N VAL A 177 4.70 14.09 -0.98
CA VAL A 177 3.50 13.87 -1.82
C VAL A 177 3.88 13.76 -3.28
N GLU A 178 4.74 14.66 -3.77
CA GLU A 178 5.24 14.62 -5.15
C GLU A 178 5.96 13.31 -5.45
N MET A 179 6.83 12.87 -4.53
CA MET A 179 7.51 11.57 -4.64
C MET A 179 6.51 10.41 -4.63
N GLY A 180 5.45 10.49 -3.81
CA GLY A 180 4.43 9.46 -3.79
C GLY A 180 3.66 9.34 -5.12
N ILE A 181 3.28 10.47 -5.72
CA ILE A 181 2.65 10.48 -7.05
C ILE A 181 3.59 9.88 -8.12
N LEU A 182 4.89 10.18 -8.05
CA LEU A 182 5.88 9.59 -8.95
C LEU A 182 5.98 8.07 -8.78
N LEU A 183 5.94 7.59 -7.53
CA LEU A 183 5.95 6.15 -7.23
C LEU A 183 4.66 5.45 -7.69
N ASP A 184 3.50 6.09 -7.54
CA ASP A 184 2.22 5.60 -8.08
C ASP A 184 2.27 5.49 -9.62
N LEU A 185 2.89 6.46 -10.30
CA LEU A 185 3.11 6.42 -11.75
C LEU A 185 4.04 5.26 -12.14
N LEU A 186 5.12 5.05 -11.39
CA LEU A 186 6.03 3.92 -11.60
C LEU A 186 5.29 2.59 -11.47
N VAL A 187 4.40 2.46 -10.49
CA VAL A 187 3.52 1.30 -10.34
C VAL A 187 2.62 1.13 -11.57
N ALA A 188 1.98 2.20 -12.04
CA ALA A 188 1.14 2.15 -13.23
C ALA A 188 1.90 1.64 -14.47
N VAL A 189 3.13 2.10 -14.67
CA VAL A 189 4.01 1.65 -15.75
C VAL A 189 4.39 0.19 -15.57
N MET A 190 4.83 -0.20 -14.38
CA MET A 190 5.27 -1.58 -14.09
C MET A 190 4.13 -2.59 -14.33
N VAL A 191 2.92 -2.28 -13.85
CA VAL A 191 1.77 -3.17 -14.00
C VAL A 191 1.25 -3.18 -15.45
N SER A 192 1.34 -2.07 -16.18
CA SER A 192 1.04 -2.04 -17.63
C SER A 192 2.01 -2.93 -18.42
N GLY A 193 3.30 -2.94 -18.05
CA GLY A 193 4.30 -3.85 -18.63
C GLY A 193 3.92 -5.32 -18.47
N LEU A 194 3.36 -5.71 -17.31
CA LEU A 194 2.86 -7.08 -17.09
C LEU A 194 1.74 -7.45 -18.07
N LEU A 195 0.85 -6.51 -18.34
CA LEU A 195 -0.24 -6.67 -19.30
C LEU A 195 0.27 -6.88 -20.73
N ILE A 196 1.22 -6.05 -21.16
CA ILE A 196 1.85 -6.16 -22.48
C ILE A 196 2.52 -7.53 -22.63
N PHE A 197 3.28 -7.96 -21.61
CA PHE A 197 3.95 -9.27 -21.62
C PHE A 197 2.95 -10.42 -21.71
N LYS A 198 1.83 -10.35 -20.98
CA LYS A 198 0.76 -11.36 -21.06
C LYS A 198 0.13 -11.42 -22.45
N ILE A 199 -0.10 -10.27 -23.07
CA ILE A 199 -0.68 -10.17 -24.41
C ILE A 199 0.25 -10.82 -25.44
N GLN A 200 1.54 -10.48 -25.44
CA GLN A 200 2.52 -11.07 -26.35
C GLN A 200 2.56 -12.60 -26.24
N LYS A 201 2.61 -13.13 -25.02
CA LYS A 201 2.58 -14.58 -24.79
C LYS A 201 1.29 -15.26 -25.27
N SER A 202 0.17 -14.54 -25.25
CA SER A 202 -1.10 -15.07 -25.76
C SER A 202 -1.14 -15.14 -27.29
N PHE A 203 -0.47 -14.21 -27.98
CA PHE A 203 -0.40 -14.19 -29.45
C PHE A 203 0.55 -15.25 -30.01
N GLU A 204 1.68 -15.52 -29.33
CA GLU A 204 2.63 -16.57 -29.74
C GLU A 204 1.99 -17.97 -29.79
N HIS A 205 0.94 -18.22 -28.99
CA HIS A 205 0.17 -19.47 -29.05
C HIS A 205 -0.83 -19.55 -30.22
N ILE A 206 -1.27 -18.43 -30.79
CA ILE A 206 -2.27 -18.41 -31.87
C ILE A 206 -1.63 -18.75 -33.22
N ASP A 207 -0.43 -18.23 -33.50
CA ASP A 207 0.25 -18.44 -34.79
C ASP A 207 0.63 -19.92 -35.04
N ILE A 208 0.95 -20.69 -33.99
CA ILE A 208 1.34 -22.11 -34.15
C ILE A 208 0.13 -23.00 -34.45
N ALA A 209 -1.06 -22.66 -33.91
CA ALA A 209 -2.28 -23.44 -34.14
C ALA A 209 -2.86 -23.25 -35.56
N GLN A 210 -2.64 -22.08 -36.17
CA GLN A 210 -3.11 -21.81 -37.54
C GLN A 210 -2.21 -22.44 -38.62
N LEU A 211 -0.96 -22.77 -38.30
CA LEU A 211 -0.04 -23.42 -39.24
C LEU A 211 -0.19 -24.95 -39.31
N SER A 212 -0.82 -25.59 -38.32
CA SER A 212 -1.09 -27.04 -38.36
C SER A 212 -2.31 -27.42 -39.20
N ASP A 213 -3.18 -26.47 -39.53
CA ASP A 213 -4.45 -26.71 -40.26
C ASP A 213 -4.32 -26.54 -41.79
N LEU A 214 -3.13 -26.14 -42.26
CA LEU A 214 -2.80 -25.98 -43.69
C LEU A 214 -1.91 -27.12 -44.22
N ARG A 215 -1.75 -28.18 -43.43
CA ARG A 215 -0.94 -29.35 -43.79
C ARG A 215 -1.80 -30.58 -44.02
N ASP A 216 -2.88 -30.40 -44.79
CA ASP A 216 -3.66 -31.40 -45.53
C ASP A 216 -4.25 -30.72 -46.78
#